data_AF-A0A1Z9GYG9-F1
#
_entry.id   AF-A0A1Z9GYG9-F1
#
_cell.length_a   1.000
_cell.length_b   1.000
_cell.length_c   1.000
_cell.angle_alpha   90.00
_cell.angle_beta   90.00
_cell.angle_gamma   90.00
#
_symmetry.space_group_name_H-M   'P 1'
#
loop_
_entity.id
_entity.type
_entity.pdbx_description
1 polymer ?
#
loop_
_entity_poly.entity_id
_entity_poly.type
_entity_poly.pdbx_seq_one_letter_code
_entity_poly.pdbx_strand_id
1 'polypeptide(L)' 'MRFFHLPEINPENDQEYLFDEQESLLTALSELEDEYLLGKVSKEDYKQQKLLLNRKYLQQKTLAAKNPLD' A
#
# COMPACT_ATOMS: atom_id res chain seq x y z
N MET A 1 -25.16 7.33 0.26
CA MET A 1 -24.11 7.09 1.27
C MET A 1 -23.89 5.59 1.35
N ARG A 2 -22.79 5.07 0.79
CA ARG A 2 -22.43 3.65 0.95
C ARG A 2 -21.55 3.56 2.19
N PHE A 3 -21.99 2.80 3.18
CA PHE A 3 -21.20 2.44 4.34
C PHE A 3 -20.28 1.28 3.96
N PHE A 4 -18.99 1.42 4.21
CA PHE A 4 -18.04 0.31 4.11
C PHE A 4 -18.21 -0.54 5.37
N HIS A 5 -18.64 -1.80 5.20
CA HIS A 5 -18.55 -2.79 6.28
C HIS A 5 -17.07 -3.07 6.53
N LEU A 6 -16.59 -2.76 7.73
CA LEU A 6 -15.29 -3.22 8.19
C LEU A 6 -15.44 -4.69 8.62
N PRO A 7 -14.61 -5.62 8.10
CA PRO A 7 -14.69 -7.01 8.51
C PRO A 7 -14.29 -7.14 9.99
N GLU A 8 -14.93 -8.09 10.69
CA GLU A 8 -14.55 -8.47 12.05
C GLU A 8 -13.10 -8.97 12.06
N ILE A 9 -12.29 -8.39 12.95
CA ILE A 9 -10.85 -8.65 13.07
C ILE A 9 -10.67 -10.03 13.71
N ASN A 10 -10.37 -11.03 12.88
CA ASN A 10 -9.87 -12.33 13.30
C ASN A 10 -8.34 -12.27 13.34
N PRO A 11 -7.64 -12.78 14.36
CA PRO A 11 -6.17 -12.72 14.41
C PRO A 11 -5.46 -13.53 13.30
N GLU A 12 -6.15 -14.46 12.63
CA GLU A 12 -5.67 -15.09 11.38
C GLU A 12 -5.81 -14.16 10.16
N ASN A 13 -6.74 -13.19 10.19
CA ASN A 13 -6.93 -12.19 9.12
C ASN A 13 -5.83 -11.11 9.13
N ASP A 14 -5.09 -10.91 10.23
CA ASP A 14 -4.11 -9.83 10.32
C ASP A 14 -2.95 -10.02 9.32
N GLN A 15 -2.59 -11.27 9.00
CA GLN A 15 -1.53 -11.59 8.05
C GLN A 15 -1.98 -11.45 6.59
N GLU A 16 -3.16 -11.96 6.26
CA GLU A 16 -3.77 -11.79 4.94
C GLU A 16 -4.00 -10.30 4.65
N TYR A 17 -4.47 -9.55 5.65
CA TYR A 17 -4.63 -8.10 5.57
C TYR A 17 -3.30 -7.35 5.36
N LEU A 18 -2.23 -7.74 6.07
CA LEU A 18 -0.89 -7.15 5.87
C LEU A 18 -0.30 -7.47 4.49
N PHE A 19 -0.59 -8.65 3.95
CA PHE A 19 -0.19 -9.05 2.59
C PHE A 19 -0.98 -8.26 1.54
N ASP A 20 -2.30 -8.19 1.69
CA ASP A 20 -3.19 -7.42 0.82
C ASP A 20 -2.83 -5.93 0.80
N GLU A 21 -2.45 -5.36 1.95
CA GLU A 21 -2.02 -3.97 2.03
C GLU A 21 -0.67 -3.74 1.32
N GLN A 22 0.27 -4.69 1.38
CA GLN A 22 1.53 -4.62 0.64
C GLN A 22 1.30 -4.68 -0.87
N GLU A 23 0.49 -5.62 -1.33
CA GLU A 23 0.15 -5.78 -2.76
C GLU A 23 -0.62 -4.56 -3.28
N SER A 24 -1.52 -3.98 -2.49
CA SER A 24 -2.19 -2.72 -2.83
C SER A 24 -1.20 -1.56 -3.00
N LEU A 25 -0.20 -1.45 -2.12
CA LEU A 25 0.83 -0.41 -2.23
C LEU A 25 1.73 -0.59 -3.46
N LEU A 26 2.07 -1.83 -3.82
CA LEU A 26 2.82 -2.14 -5.04
C LEU A 26 2.01 -1.83 -6.30
N THR A 27 0.71 -2.15 -6.29
CA THR A 27 -0.23 -1.81 -7.37
C THR A 27 -0.30 -0.31 -7.57
N ALA A 28 -0.50 0.45 -6.49
CA ALA A 28 -0.54 1.92 -6.54
C ALA A 28 0.78 2.54 -7.03
N LEU A 29 1.93 1.94 -6.73
CA LEU A 29 3.23 2.37 -7.28
C LEU A 29 3.30 2.16 -8.79
N SER A 30 2.81 1.02 -9.30
CA SER A 30 2.76 0.73 -10.73
C SER A 30 1.82 1.71 -11.46
N GLU A 31 0.63 1.93 -10.93
CA GLU A 31 -0.35 2.87 -11.50
C GLU A 31 0.21 4.30 -11.55
N LEU A 32 0.88 4.75 -10.48
CA LEU A 32 1.52 6.07 -10.44
C LEU A 32 2.63 6.21 -11.51
N GLU A 33 3.38 5.15 -11.79
CA GLU A 33 4.38 5.14 -12.85
C GLU A 33 3.75 5.27 -14.23
N ASP A 34 2.67 4.52 -14.49
CA ASP A 34 1.91 4.63 -15.73
C ASP A 34 1.31 6.03 -15.91
N GLU A 35 0.71 6.61 -14.86
CA GLU A 35 0.14 7.95 -14.90
C GLU A 35 1.20 9.03 -15.18
N TYR A 36 2.39 8.89 -14.61
CA TYR A 36 3.51 9.79 -14.90
C TYR A 36 4.00 9.64 -16.34
N LEU A 37 4.14 8.41 -16.84
CA LEU A 37 4.53 8.14 -18.24
C LEU A 37 3.50 8.66 -19.25
N LEU A 38 2.22 8.62 -18.90
CA LEU A 38 1.11 9.19 -19.68
C LEU A 38 0.99 10.71 -19.54
N GLY A 39 1.84 11.36 -18.72
CA GLY A 39 1.83 12.80 -18.50
C GLY A 39 0.62 13.31 -17.72
N LYS A 40 -0.11 12.42 -17.02
CA LYS A 40 -1.26 12.77 -16.18
C LYS A 40 -0.86 13.38 -14.85
N VAL A 41 0.36 13.10 -14.39
CA VAL A 41 0.92 13.56 -13.12
C VAL A 41 2.18 14.37 -13.39
N SER A 42 2.33 15.52 -12.72
CA SER A 42 3.53 16.34 -12.85
C SER A 42 4.76 15.62 -12.28
N LYS A 43 5.97 16.00 -12.71
CA LYS A 43 7.21 15.42 -12.16
C LYS A 43 7.36 15.66 -10.66
N GLU A 44 6.87 16.79 -10.15
CA GLU A 44 6.93 17.11 -8.72
C GLU A 44 5.95 16.25 -7.93
N ASP A 45 4.69 16.17 -8.38
CA ASP A 45 3.68 15.34 -7.76
C ASP A 45 4.06 13.85 -7.78
N TYR A 46 4.57 13.36 -8.91
CA TYR A 46 5.07 11.99 -9.04
C TYR A 46 6.13 11.67 -7.98
N LYS A 47 7.11 12.57 -7.79
CA LYS A 47 8.17 12.38 -6.79
C LYS A 47 7.60 12.33 -5.37
N GLN A 48 6.69 13.24 -5.02
CA GLN A 48 6.10 13.29 -3.69
C GLN A 48 5.24 12.04 -3.42
N GLN A 49 4.39 11.65 -4.37
CA GLN A 49 3.52 10.48 -4.25
C GLN A 49 4.34 9.18 -4.20
N LYS A 50 5.36 9.04 -5.04
CA LYS A 50 6.27 7.88 -5.02
C LYS A 50 7.03 7.78 -3.71
N LEU A 51 7.49 8.91 -3.14
CA LEU A 51 8.15 8.92 -1.85
C LEU A 51 7.20 8.47 -0.72
N LEU A 52 5.96 8.94 -0.74
CA LEU A 52 4.94 8.56 0.25
C LEU A 52 4.62 7.07 0.19
N LEU A 53 4.35 6.53 -1.01
CA LEU A 53 4.02 5.11 -1.22
C LEU A 53 5.19 4.21 -0.80
N ASN A 54 6.42 4.53 -1.18
CA ASN A 54 7.59 3.77 -0.75
C ASN A 54 7.79 3.76 0.77
N ARG A 55 7.54 4.89 1.46
CA ARG A 55 7.60 4.95 2.92
C ARG A 55 6.56 4.04 3.56
N LYS A 56 5.31 4.05 3.07
CA LYS A 56 4.25 3.16 3.56
C LYS A 56 4.60 1.69 3.34
N TYR A 57 5.10 1.35 2.16
CA TYR A 57 5.52 -0.02 1.84
C TYR A 57 6.63 -0.52 2.79
N LEU A 58 7.65 0.31 3.03
CA LEU A 58 8.72 -0.03 3.97
C LEU A 58 8.22 -0.17 5.42
N GLN A 59 7.26 0.65 5.83
CA GLN A 59 6.63 0.52 7.14
C GLN A 59 5.89 -0.82 7.27
N GLN A 60 5.09 -1.19 6.26
CA GLN A 60 4.36 -2.45 6.25
C GLN A 60 5.30 -3.66 6.24
N LYS A 61 6.36 -3.62 5.42
CA LYS A 61 7.39 -4.66 5.42
C LYS A 61 8.09 -4.80 6.78
N THR A 62 8.31 -3.69 7.47
CA THR A 62 8.91 -3.69 8.82
C THR A 62 7.93 -4.23 9.87
N LEU A 63 6.63 -3.96 9.75
CA LEU A 63 5.60 -4.52 10.61
C LEU A 63 5.49 -6.04 10.43
N ALA A 64 5.44 -6.50 9.18
CA ALA A 64 5.47 -7.94 8.86
C ALA A 64 6.74 -8.62 9.38
N ALA A 65 7.91 -7.96 9.29
CA ALA A 65 9.17 -8.51 9.79
C ALA A 65 9.29 -8.52 11.33
N LYS A 66 8.54 -7.65 12.04
CA LYS A 66 8.51 -7.59 13.52
C LYS A 66 7.52 -8.56 14.15
N ASN A 67 6.58 -9.09 13.37
CA ASN A 67 5.73 -10.21 13.73
C ASN A 67 6.14 -11.45 12.90
N PRO A 68 7.40 -11.94 13.01
CA PRO A 68 7.76 -13.18 12.37
C PRO A 68 6.97 -14.32 13.03
N LEU A 69 6.31 -15.12 12.19
CA LEU A 69 5.66 -16.39 12.48
C LEU A 69 6.26 -17.11 13.70
N ASP A 70 5.40 -17.47 14.66
CA ASP A 70 5.62 -18.60 15.58
C ASP A 70 5.02 -19.86 14.93
#